data_AF-A0A1Q6NNB5-F1
#
_entry.id   AF-A0A1Q6NNB5-F1
#
_cell.length_a   1.000
_cell.length_b   1.000
_cell.length_c   1.000
_cell.angle_alpha   90.00
_cell.angle_beta   90.00
_cell.angle_gamma   90.00
#
_symmetry.space_group_name_H-M   'P 1'
#
loop_
_entity.id
_entity.type
_entity.pdbx_description
1 polymer ?
#
loop_
_entity_poly.entity_id
_entity_poly.type
_entity_poly.pdbx_seq_one_letter_code
_entity_poly.pdbx_strand_id
1 'polypeptide(L)'
;MLKANYESNLFRLQDAIAVEYPQQIAKYEELTTAYEADIAHLDVVLNKAFSMEIHGINYNDEKAAGEKLVQACTDMKKEHTDTANIGTFKGFKMKVSYSLFDNSFYVKLTRESSVSVEVKKDPLKNIERILTALRKMPGQKAVAEERLEDARQQLVQAKEEVQKPFNKEEELKSVQNRLTKINTELDMKPKSEPKVVKKEELKKCL
;
A
#
# COMPACT_ATOMS: atom_id res chain seq x y z
N MET A 1 -26.52 -0.88 -18.56
CA MET A 1 -25.11 -1.18 -18.24
C MET A 1 -24.28 0.08 -17.97
N LEU A 2 -24.24 1.08 -18.87
CA LEU A 2 -23.48 2.33 -18.65
C LEU A 2 -23.88 3.12 -17.39
N LYS A 3 -25.17 3.25 -17.09
CA LYS A 3 -25.66 3.93 -15.87
C LYS A 3 -25.26 3.21 -14.58
N ALA A 4 -25.44 1.88 -14.54
CA ALA A 4 -25.05 1.06 -13.40
C ALA A 4 -23.53 1.08 -13.14
N ASN A 5 -22.70 1.13 -14.20
CA ASN A 5 -21.26 1.29 -14.07
C ASN A 5 -20.88 2.68 -13.53
N TYR A 6 -21.57 3.73 -13.96
CA TYR A 6 -21.35 5.08 -13.45
C TYR A 6 -21.75 5.20 -11.97
N GLU A 7 -22.93 4.69 -11.59
CA GLU A 7 -23.40 4.67 -10.19
C GLU A 7 -22.45 3.87 -9.30
N SER A 8 -22.01 2.69 -9.74
CA SER A 8 -21.04 1.86 -9.00
C SER A 8 -19.70 2.58 -8.80
N ASN A 9 -19.18 3.26 -9.85
CA ASN A 9 -17.96 4.04 -9.71
C ASN A 9 -18.13 5.24 -8.78
N LEU A 10 -19.30 5.90 -8.82
CA LEU A 10 -19.62 7.03 -7.94
C LEU A 10 -19.64 6.61 -6.47
N PHE A 11 -20.30 5.49 -6.14
CA PHE A 11 -20.31 4.95 -4.77
C PHE A 11 -18.91 4.60 -4.30
N ARG A 12 -18.10 3.93 -5.13
CA ARG A 12 -16.71 3.61 -4.79
C ARG A 12 -15.87 4.88 -4.56
N LEU A 13 -16.06 5.92 -5.38
CA LEU A 13 -15.34 7.18 -5.23
C LEU A 13 -15.75 7.92 -3.95
N GLN A 14 -17.05 7.90 -3.61
CA GLN A 14 -17.57 8.46 -2.37
C GLN A 14 -17.00 7.76 -1.13
N ASP A 15 -16.96 6.43 -1.14
CA ASP A 15 -16.34 5.64 -0.07
C ASP A 15 -14.85 5.95 0.05
N ALA A 16 -14.14 6.05 -1.07
CA ALA A 16 -12.71 6.41 -1.08
C ALA A 16 -12.46 7.81 -0.51
N ILE A 17 -13.30 8.80 -0.84
CA ILE A 17 -13.22 10.17 -0.29
C ILE A 17 -13.52 10.21 1.20
N ALA A 18 -14.48 9.42 1.66
CA ALA A 18 -14.90 9.43 3.05
C ALA A 18 -13.91 8.71 3.96
N VAL A 19 -13.27 7.63 3.47
CA VAL A 19 -12.50 6.70 4.31
C VAL A 19 -11.06 6.54 3.82
N GLU A 20 -10.85 6.12 2.58
CA GLU A 20 -9.53 5.69 2.09
C GLU A 20 -8.52 6.84 1.99
N TYR A 21 -8.87 7.93 1.30
CA TYR A 21 -7.97 9.07 1.13
C TYR A 21 -7.64 9.78 2.46
N PRO A 22 -8.60 10.09 3.35
CA PRO A 22 -8.29 10.68 4.65
C PRO A 22 -7.37 9.78 5.50
N GLN A 23 -7.60 8.46 5.49
CA GLN A 23 -6.72 7.51 6.20
C GLN A 23 -5.31 7.50 5.62
N GLN A 24 -5.18 7.55 4.29
CA GLN A 24 -3.88 7.58 3.62
C GLN A 24 -3.12 8.88 3.94
N ILE A 25 -3.82 10.02 3.93
CA ILE A 25 -3.26 11.32 4.32
C ILE A 25 -2.78 11.30 5.76
N ALA A 26 -3.63 10.88 6.71
CA ALA A 26 -3.25 10.79 8.12
C ALA A 26 -2.02 9.90 8.34
N LYS A 27 -1.98 8.74 7.66
CA LYS A 27 -0.83 7.83 7.69
C LYS A 27 0.46 8.49 7.20
N TYR A 28 0.42 9.24 6.10
CA TYR A 28 1.61 9.91 5.59
C TYR A 28 2.01 11.11 6.45
N GLU A 29 1.06 11.83 7.06
CA GLU A 29 1.34 12.90 8.03
C GLU A 29 2.02 12.39 9.31
N GLU A 30 1.54 11.26 9.84
CA GLU A 30 2.20 10.59 10.98
C GLU A 30 3.62 10.16 10.59
N LEU A 31 3.79 9.61 9.39
CA LEU A 31 5.10 9.14 8.91
C LEU A 31 6.09 10.30 8.69
N THR A 32 5.66 11.43 8.12
CA THR A 32 6.52 12.61 7.96
C THR A 32 6.92 13.17 9.31
N THR A 33 5.98 13.28 10.25
CA THR A 33 6.25 13.74 11.63
C THR A 33 7.25 12.82 12.33
N ALA A 34 7.12 11.51 12.18
CA ALA A 34 8.05 10.54 12.73
C ALA A 34 9.46 10.71 12.15
N TYR A 35 9.59 10.92 10.83
CA TYR A 35 10.89 11.20 10.23
C TYR A 35 11.48 12.54 10.72
N GLU A 36 10.68 13.59 10.90
CA GLU A 36 11.18 14.87 11.45
C GLU A 36 11.77 14.70 12.84
N ALA A 37 11.06 14.01 13.73
CA ALA A 37 11.51 13.74 15.09
C ALA A 37 12.79 12.91 15.14
N ASP A 38 12.96 11.98 14.19
CA ASP A 38 14.16 11.15 14.07
C ASP A 38 15.33 11.91 13.45
N ILE A 39 15.11 12.75 12.44
CA ILE A 39 16.15 13.60 11.84
C ILE A 39 16.68 14.59 12.90
N ALA A 40 15.79 15.28 13.61
CA ALA A 40 16.18 16.22 14.66
C ALA A 40 16.99 15.55 15.78
N HIS A 41 16.63 14.32 16.14
CA HIS A 41 17.39 13.53 17.10
C HIS A 41 18.76 13.12 16.54
N LEU A 42 18.80 12.65 15.29
CA LEU A 42 20.04 12.30 14.60
C LEU A 42 21.02 13.46 14.57
N ASP A 43 20.60 14.68 14.25
CA ASP A 43 21.49 15.86 14.22
C ASP A 43 22.20 16.10 15.57
N VAL A 44 21.55 15.79 16.68
CA VAL A 44 22.14 15.90 18.03
C VAL A 44 23.09 14.74 18.35
N VAL A 45 22.75 13.51 17.97
CA VAL A 45 23.49 12.30 18.36
C VAL A 45 24.58 11.89 17.36
N LEU A 46 24.51 12.33 16.10
CA LEU A 46 25.50 11.99 15.07
C LEU A 46 26.86 12.64 15.36
N ASN A 47 26.85 13.84 15.97
CA ASN A 47 28.06 14.55 16.38
C ASN A 47 28.77 13.95 17.61
N LYS A 48 28.14 12.99 18.30
CA LYS A 48 28.73 12.28 19.43
C LYS A 48 29.60 11.11 18.94
N ALA A 49 30.56 10.70 19.78
CA ALA A 49 31.36 9.49 19.56
C ALA A 49 30.50 8.26 19.23
N PHE A 50 31.07 7.33 18.48
CA PHE A 50 30.43 6.06 18.16
C PHE A 50 30.20 5.25 19.45
N SER A 51 28.96 4.80 19.64
CA SER A 51 28.57 3.93 20.75
C SER A 51 27.35 3.13 20.30
N MET A 52 27.49 1.80 20.32
CA MET A 52 26.43 0.86 19.98
C MET A 52 26.27 -0.14 21.12
N GLU A 53 25.04 -0.31 21.61
CA GLU A 53 24.71 -1.30 22.62
C GLU A 53 24.18 -2.56 21.94
N ILE A 54 24.83 -3.69 22.19
CA ILE A 54 24.39 -5.01 21.70
C ILE A 54 24.36 -5.98 22.89
N HIS A 55 23.20 -6.60 23.13
CA HIS A 55 22.92 -7.50 24.25
C HIS A 55 23.33 -6.92 25.62
N GLY A 56 23.12 -5.62 25.84
CA GLY A 56 23.47 -4.92 27.07
C GLY A 56 24.95 -4.56 27.23
N ILE A 57 25.78 -4.78 26.20
CA ILE A 57 27.19 -4.41 26.18
C ILE A 57 27.39 -3.22 25.23
N ASN A 58 28.04 -2.15 25.72
CA ASN A 58 28.37 -0.99 24.90
C ASN A 58 29.71 -1.17 24.19
N TYR A 59 29.67 -1.05 22.87
CA TYR A 59 30.82 -1.08 21.97
C TYR A 59 31.09 0.32 21.42
N ASN A 60 32.28 0.83 21.69
CA ASN A 60 32.76 2.12 21.16
C ASN A 60 33.64 1.97 19.90
N ASP A 61 33.92 0.73 19.50
CA ASP A 61 34.67 0.39 18.30
C ASP A 61 33.72 -0.18 17.24
N GLU A 62 33.77 0.38 16.03
CA GLU A 62 32.86 0.00 14.94
C GLU A 62 33.07 -1.45 14.49
N LYS A 63 34.32 -1.93 14.51
CA LYS A 63 34.64 -3.30 14.12
C LYS A 63 34.06 -4.29 15.12
N ALA A 64 34.31 -4.08 16.41
CA ALA A 64 33.79 -4.92 17.48
C ALA A 64 32.25 -4.95 17.49
N ALA A 65 31.61 -3.79 17.31
CA ALA A 65 30.15 -3.70 17.21
C ALA A 65 29.60 -4.47 16.00
N GLY A 66 30.23 -4.31 14.83
CA GLY A 66 29.84 -5.00 13.61
C GLY A 66 30.01 -6.53 13.72
N GLU A 67 31.07 -7.01 14.37
CA GLU A 67 31.31 -8.44 14.58
C GLU A 67 30.20 -9.03 15.46
N LYS A 68 29.82 -8.30 16.52
CA LYS A 68 28.74 -8.69 17.43
C LYS A 68 27.37 -8.65 16.77
N LEU A 69 27.13 -7.70 15.88
CA LEU A 69 25.92 -7.65 15.05
C LEU A 69 25.80 -8.91 14.17
N VAL A 70 26.86 -9.28 13.47
CA VAL A 70 26.88 -10.48 12.59
C VAL A 70 26.74 -11.76 13.42
N GLN A 71 27.38 -11.80 14.60
CA GLN A 71 27.23 -12.90 15.54
C GLN A 71 25.77 -13.05 15.99
N ALA A 72 25.12 -11.96 16.41
CA ALA A 72 23.72 -11.97 16.83
C ALA A 72 22.77 -12.46 15.72
N CYS A 73 22.99 -12.07 14.46
CA CYS A 73 22.24 -12.59 13.31
C CYS A 73 22.42 -14.12 13.16
N THR A 74 23.66 -14.60 13.34
CA THR A 74 23.99 -16.02 13.20
C THR A 74 23.37 -16.85 14.32
N ASP A 75 23.41 -16.35 15.55
CA ASP A 75 22.86 -17.04 16.71
C ASP A 75 21.32 -17.07 16.65
N MET A 76 20.67 -15.99 16.22
CA MET A 76 19.22 -15.99 15.93
C MET A 76 18.82 -17.08 14.93
N LYS A 77 19.60 -17.29 13.87
CA LYS A 77 19.33 -18.36 12.89
C LYS A 77 19.46 -19.76 13.49
N LYS A 78 20.39 -19.97 14.45
CA LYS A 78 20.51 -21.24 15.18
C LYS A 78 19.35 -21.46 16.15
N GLU A 79 18.87 -20.38 16.77
CA GLU A 79 17.74 -20.39 17.70
C GLU A 79 16.38 -20.47 17.01
N HIS A 80 16.33 -20.60 15.68
CA HIS A 80 15.10 -20.67 14.87
C HIS A 80 14.08 -19.56 15.19
N THR A 81 14.60 -18.37 15.52
CA THR A 81 13.76 -17.21 15.86
C THR A 81 13.65 -16.28 14.65
N ASP A 82 12.42 -15.86 14.32
CA ASP A 82 12.18 -15.00 13.14
C ASP A 82 12.69 -13.57 13.34
N THR A 83 12.59 -13.05 14.57
CA THR A 83 13.08 -11.71 14.94
C THR A 83 13.63 -11.69 16.36
N ALA A 84 14.80 -11.09 16.55
CA ALA A 84 15.42 -10.93 17.87
C ALA A 84 15.78 -9.47 18.15
N ASN A 85 15.49 -8.99 19.35
CA ASN A 85 15.96 -7.68 19.80
C ASN A 85 17.42 -7.80 20.23
N ILE A 86 18.30 -7.01 19.61
CA ILE A 86 19.74 -7.10 19.84
C ILE A 86 20.30 -5.92 20.62
N GLY A 87 19.59 -4.81 20.76
CA GLY A 87 20.06 -3.68 21.56
C GLY A 87 19.66 -2.32 21.00
N THR A 88 20.51 -1.31 21.18
CA THR A 88 20.23 0.06 20.75
C THR A 88 21.43 0.73 20.10
N PHE A 89 21.17 1.62 19.14
CA PHE A 89 22.19 2.42 18.48
C PHE A 89 21.72 3.85 18.32
N LYS A 90 22.47 4.81 18.88
CA LYS A 90 22.15 6.25 18.82
C LYS A 90 20.69 6.58 19.24
N GLY A 91 20.10 5.78 20.13
CA GLY A 91 18.70 5.92 20.58
C GLY A 91 17.65 5.16 19.75
N PHE A 92 18.05 4.48 18.69
CA PHE A 92 17.19 3.58 17.91
C PHE A 92 17.26 2.16 18.49
N LYS A 93 16.11 1.50 18.66
CA LYS A 93 16.06 0.08 19.04
C LYS A 93 16.38 -0.77 17.83
N MET A 94 17.29 -1.72 17.98
CA MET A 94 17.75 -2.60 16.90
C MET A 94 17.15 -3.98 17.06
N LYS A 95 16.46 -4.45 16.02
CA LYS A 95 15.98 -5.83 15.91
C LYS A 95 16.59 -6.47 14.68
N VAL A 96 17.11 -7.68 14.82
CA VAL A 96 17.51 -8.48 13.67
C VAL A 96 16.35 -9.36 13.23
N SER A 97 16.25 -9.58 11.93
CA SER A 97 15.27 -10.45 11.31
C SER A 97 15.91 -11.18 10.14
N TYR A 98 15.47 -12.39 9.87
CA TYR A 98 15.91 -13.15 8.72
C TYR A 98 14.80 -13.26 7.70
N SER A 99 15.10 -12.89 6.46
CA SER A 99 14.15 -12.98 5.35
C SER A 99 14.39 -14.26 4.57
N LEU A 100 13.38 -15.13 4.55
CA LEU A 100 13.40 -16.38 3.78
C LEU A 100 13.31 -16.15 2.27
N PHE A 101 12.78 -15.00 1.85
CA PHE A 101 12.54 -14.67 0.45
C PHE A 101 13.84 -14.44 -0.33
N ASP A 102 14.75 -13.67 0.25
CA ASP A 102 16.05 -13.33 -0.33
C ASP A 102 17.22 -14.00 0.39
N ASN A 103 16.94 -14.82 1.41
CA ASN A 103 17.93 -15.53 2.21
C ASN A 103 18.96 -14.58 2.86
N SER A 104 18.53 -13.36 3.22
CA SER A 104 19.37 -12.32 3.80
C SER A 104 18.95 -11.94 5.23
N PHE A 105 19.93 -11.47 6.01
CA PHE A 105 19.68 -10.90 7.33
C PHE A 105 19.44 -9.41 7.23
N TYR A 106 18.53 -8.90 8.05
CA TYR A 106 18.21 -7.49 8.14
C TYR A 106 18.29 -7.03 9.59
N VAL A 107 18.78 -5.82 9.80
CA VAL A 107 18.65 -5.09 11.07
C VAL A 107 17.65 -3.96 10.86
N LYS A 108 16.59 -3.98 11.65
CA LYS A 108 15.58 -2.93 11.72
C LYS A 108 15.88 -2.01 12.90
N LEU A 109 16.12 -0.75 12.61
CA LEU A 109 16.28 0.34 13.58
C LEU A 109 14.92 1.02 13.73
N THR A 110 14.35 1.02 14.93
CA THR A 110 13.04 1.61 15.22
C THR A 110 13.14 2.65 16.33
N ARG A 111 12.62 3.85 16.03
CA ARG A 111 12.32 4.90 16.99
C ARG A 111 10.90 5.41 16.71
N GLU A 112 10.72 6.63 16.20
CA GLU A 112 9.42 7.08 15.69
C GLU A 112 9.18 6.48 14.29
N SER A 113 10.23 6.46 13.47
CA SER A 113 10.27 5.78 12.18
C SER A 113 11.00 4.43 12.30
N SER A 114 10.91 3.63 11.23
CA SER A 114 11.61 2.35 11.15
C SER A 114 12.41 2.25 9.86
N VAL A 115 13.69 1.94 9.98
CA VAL A 115 14.61 1.75 8.84
C VAL A 115 15.23 0.37 8.92
N SER A 116 15.17 -0.38 7.82
CA SER A 116 15.76 -1.71 7.71
C SER A 116 17.00 -1.69 6.84
N VAL A 117 18.06 -2.38 7.26
CA VAL A 117 19.35 -2.45 6.58
C VAL A 117 19.80 -3.89 6.45
N GLU A 118 20.26 -4.29 5.26
CA GLU A 118 20.78 -5.63 5.01
C GLU A 118 22.15 -5.84 5.71
N VAL A 119 22.26 -6.92 6.48
CA VAL A 119 23.46 -7.33 7.21
C VAL A 119 24.22 -8.40 6.41
N LYS A 120 25.48 -8.13 6.07
CA LYS A 120 26.37 -9.07 5.36
C LYS A 120 27.50 -9.54 6.26
N LYS A 121 28.43 -10.31 5.70
CA LYS A 121 29.58 -10.87 6.44
C LYS A 121 30.61 -9.82 6.89
N ASP A 122 30.64 -8.65 6.27
CA ASP A 122 31.66 -7.61 6.53
C ASP A 122 31.20 -6.70 7.70
N PRO A 123 31.83 -6.79 8.88
CA PRO A 123 31.43 -6.05 10.08
C PRO A 123 31.40 -4.54 9.91
N LEU A 124 32.48 -3.98 9.36
CA LEU A 124 32.66 -2.53 9.25
C LEU A 124 31.68 -1.94 8.23
N LYS A 125 31.55 -2.58 7.07
CA LYS A 125 30.59 -2.13 6.05
C LYS A 125 29.15 -2.20 6.51
N ASN A 126 28.81 -3.10 7.43
CA ASN A 126 27.45 -3.12 7.99
C ASN A 126 27.17 -1.86 8.83
N ILE A 127 28.14 -1.44 9.66
CA ILE A 127 28.01 -0.19 10.43
C ILE A 127 27.91 1.02 9.49
N GLU A 128 28.76 1.10 8.47
CA GLU A 128 28.69 2.15 7.45
C GLU A 128 27.34 2.18 6.73
N ARG A 129 26.77 1.02 6.39
CA ARG A 129 25.45 0.91 5.78
C ARG A 129 24.35 1.41 6.72
N ILE A 130 24.41 1.06 8.00
CA ILE A 130 23.47 1.54 9.02
C ILE A 130 23.55 3.08 9.12
N LEU A 131 24.76 3.63 9.27
CA LEU A 131 24.97 5.07 9.30
C LEU A 131 24.47 5.77 8.04
N THR A 132 24.73 5.18 6.87
CA THR A 132 24.27 5.69 5.59
C THR A 132 22.74 5.66 5.49
N ALA A 133 22.09 4.60 5.97
CA ALA A 133 20.63 4.50 5.98
C ALA A 133 20.00 5.57 6.89
N LEU A 134 20.58 5.81 8.08
CA LEU A 134 20.16 6.90 8.97
C LEU A 134 20.35 8.28 8.30
N ARG A 135 21.48 8.52 7.63
CA ARG A 135 21.72 9.77 6.88
C ARG A 135 20.80 9.98 5.68
N LYS A 136 20.15 8.93 5.19
CA LYS A 136 19.19 8.99 4.08
C LYS A 136 17.76 9.30 4.53
N MET A 137 17.50 9.38 5.84
CA MET A 137 16.17 9.73 6.36
C MET A 137 15.58 11.04 5.80
N PRO A 138 16.34 12.13 5.60
CA PRO A 138 15.81 13.34 4.97
C PRO A 138 15.27 13.11 3.56
N GLY A 139 15.92 12.23 2.78
CA GLY A 139 15.43 11.83 1.46
C GLY A 139 14.15 10.97 1.56
N GLN A 140 14.06 10.08 2.56
CA GLN A 140 12.86 9.30 2.80
C GLN A 140 11.68 10.17 3.26
N LYS A 141 11.96 11.21 4.05
CA LYS A 141 10.99 12.23 4.45
C LYS A 141 10.44 12.95 3.22
N ALA A 142 11.31 13.45 2.33
CA ALA A 142 10.88 14.13 1.11
C ALA A 142 9.95 13.26 0.24
N VAL A 143 10.26 11.97 0.10
CA VAL A 143 9.40 11.02 -0.62
C VAL A 143 8.05 10.81 0.09
N ALA A 144 8.02 10.82 1.42
CA ALA A 144 6.78 10.73 2.18
C ALA A 144 5.93 12.01 2.06
N GLU A 145 6.57 13.19 2.04
CA GLU A 145 5.91 14.48 1.80
C GLU A 145 5.32 14.57 0.39
N GLU A 146 6.04 14.10 -0.63
CA GLU A 146 5.53 14.02 -2.01
C GLU A 146 4.27 13.13 -2.09
N ARG A 147 4.32 11.94 -1.48
CA ARG A 147 3.16 11.03 -1.44
C ARG A 147 1.97 11.58 -0.66
N LEU A 148 2.23 12.37 0.38
CA LEU A 148 1.19 13.06 1.13
C LEU A 148 0.50 14.10 0.25
N GLU A 149 1.26 14.89 -0.49
CA GLU A 149 0.72 15.89 -1.40
C GLU A 149 -0.05 15.24 -2.55
N ASP A 150 0.47 14.16 -3.14
CA ASP A 150 -0.24 13.37 -4.15
C ASP A 150 -1.59 12.85 -3.63
N ALA A 151 -1.63 12.30 -2.40
CA ALA A 151 -2.86 11.80 -1.79
C ALA A 151 -3.88 12.93 -1.55
N ARG A 152 -3.41 14.12 -1.15
CA ARG A 152 -4.26 15.31 -1.01
C ARG A 152 -4.82 15.77 -2.35
N GLN A 153 -4.01 15.79 -3.39
CA GLN A 153 -4.47 16.12 -4.75
C GLN A 153 -5.48 15.11 -5.28
N GLN A 154 -5.24 13.81 -5.07
CA GLN A 154 -6.19 12.76 -5.44
C GLN A 154 -7.53 12.92 -4.73
N LEU A 155 -7.53 13.29 -3.45
CA LEU A 155 -8.76 13.58 -2.71
C LEU A 155 -9.52 14.78 -3.30
N VAL A 156 -8.83 15.85 -3.69
CA VAL A 156 -9.45 17.01 -4.34
C VAL A 156 -10.04 16.63 -5.70
N GLN A 157 -9.27 15.95 -6.53
CA GLN A 157 -9.72 15.48 -7.86
C GLN A 157 -10.91 14.53 -7.75
N ALA A 158 -10.89 13.59 -6.80
CA ALA A 158 -11.99 12.68 -6.54
C ALA A 158 -13.25 13.45 -6.14
N LYS A 159 -13.13 14.46 -5.26
CA LYS A 159 -14.26 15.33 -4.88
C LYS A 159 -14.84 16.08 -6.07
N GLU A 160 -14.00 16.60 -6.96
CA GLU A 160 -14.46 17.24 -8.20
C GLU A 160 -15.16 16.25 -9.14
N GLU A 161 -14.65 15.03 -9.24
CA GLU A 161 -15.24 13.99 -10.10
C GLU A 161 -16.61 13.51 -9.59
N VAL A 162 -16.81 13.39 -8.27
CA VAL A 162 -18.15 13.11 -7.70
C VAL A 162 -19.15 14.22 -8.04
N GLN A 163 -18.69 15.48 -8.14
CA GLN A 163 -19.54 16.62 -8.47
C GLN A 163 -19.85 16.73 -9.97
N LYS A 164 -19.13 16.03 -10.85
CA LYS A 164 -19.38 16.09 -12.29
C LYS A 164 -20.69 15.38 -12.63
N PRO A 165 -21.67 16.09 -13.22
CA PRO A 165 -22.89 15.45 -13.69
C PRO A 165 -22.59 14.43 -14.78
N PHE A 166 -23.44 13.41 -14.90
CA PHE A 166 -23.32 12.40 -15.95
C PHE A 166 -23.62 13.01 -17.32
N ASN A 167 -22.62 13.59 -17.99
CA ASN A 167 -22.79 14.24 -19.31
C ASN A 167 -23.34 13.30 -20.41
N LYS A 168 -23.26 11.98 -20.22
CA LYS A 168 -23.83 11.00 -21.14
C LYS A 168 -25.30 10.69 -20.87
N GLU A 169 -25.96 11.37 -19.95
CA GLU A 169 -27.38 11.13 -19.65
C GLU A 169 -28.29 11.48 -20.84
N GLU A 170 -27.97 12.56 -21.56
CA GLU A 170 -28.71 12.94 -22.78
C GLU A 170 -28.47 11.97 -23.94
N GLU A 171 -27.23 11.52 -24.14
CA GLU A 171 -26.92 10.49 -25.15
C GLU A 171 -27.56 9.14 -24.79
N LEU A 172 -27.54 8.76 -23.50
CA LEU A 172 -28.21 7.54 -23.04
C LEU A 172 -29.72 7.63 -23.24
N LYS A 173 -30.34 8.77 -22.90
CA LYS A 173 -31.76 9.03 -23.13
C LYS A 173 -32.09 9.02 -24.62
N SER A 174 -31.27 9.63 -25.46
CA SER A 174 -31.44 9.65 -26.92
C SER A 174 -31.37 8.23 -27.50
N VAL A 175 -30.37 7.44 -27.10
CA VAL A 175 -30.19 6.05 -27.55
C VAL A 175 -31.29 5.14 -26.98
N GLN A 176 -31.68 5.30 -25.71
CA GLN A 176 -32.81 4.57 -25.11
C GLN A 176 -34.13 4.92 -25.79
N ASN A 177 -34.43 6.21 -26.02
CA ASN A 177 -35.64 6.62 -26.70
C ASN A 177 -35.67 6.10 -28.14
N ARG A 178 -34.54 6.09 -28.84
CA ARG A 178 -34.44 5.54 -30.20
C ARG A 178 -34.63 4.01 -30.19
N LEU A 179 -34.05 3.29 -29.23
CA LEU A 179 -34.28 1.86 -29.03
C LEU A 179 -35.73 1.54 -28.68
N THR A 180 -36.35 2.30 -27.77
CA THR A 180 -37.77 2.14 -27.40
C THR A 180 -38.67 2.39 -28.60
N LYS A 181 -38.40 3.44 -29.38
CA LYS A 181 -39.16 3.76 -30.60
C LYS A 181 -39.04 2.66 -31.67
N ILE A 182 -37.82 2.15 -31.90
CA ILE A 182 -37.57 1.03 -32.81
C ILE A 182 -38.29 -0.23 -32.34
N ASN A 183 -38.27 -0.55 -31.05
CA ASN A 183 -38.99 -1.71 -30.51
C ASN A 183 -40.50 -1.57 -30.65
N THR A 184 -41.07 -0.38 -30.40
CA THR A 184 -42.51 -0.14 -30.60
C THR A 184 -42.93 -0.20 -32.07
N GLU A 185 -42.08 0.20 -33.01
CA GLU A 185 -42.34 0.08 -34.46
C GLU A 185 -42.17 -1.37 -34.96
N LEU A 186 -41.26 -2.15 -34.36
CA LEU A 186 -41.08 -3.59 -34.64
C LEU A 186 -42.25 -4.44 -34.13
N ASP A 187 -42.81 -4.12 -32.96
CA ASP A 187 -43.97 -4.81 -32.39
C ASP A 187 -45.29 -4.53 -33.14
N MET A 188 -45.32 -3.54 -34.05
CA MET A 188 -46.50 -3.24 -34.89
C MET A 188 -46.53 -3.97 -36.24
N LYS A 189 -45.57 -4.86 -36.55
CA LYS A 189 -45.74 -5.82 -37.66
C LYS A 189 -46.43 -7.07 -37.14
N PRO A 190 -47.73 -7.31 -37.44
CA PRO A 190 -48.37 -8.57 -37.06
C PRO A 190 -47.62 -9.74 -37.71
N LYS A 191 -47.20 -10.70 -36.90
CA LYS A 191 -46.76 -12.03 -37.38
C LYS A 191 -47.93 -12.63 -38.16
N SER A 192 -47.81 -12.69 -39.48
CA SER A 192 -48.69 -13.53 -40.28
C SER A 192 -48.51 -14.99 -39.87
N GLU A 193 -49.62 -15.61 -39.50
CA GLU A 193 -49.74 -16.97 -38.96
C GLU A 193 -49.22 -18.05 -39.92
N PRO A 194 -48.55 -19.10 -39.41
CA PRO A 194 -48.44 -20.38 -40.11
C PRO A 194 -49.70 -21.23 -39.87
N LYS A 195 -50.27 -21.72 -40.99
CA LYS A 195 -51.46 -22.56 -41.08
C LYS A 195 -51.39 -23.85 -40.24
N VAL A 196 -52.51 -24.16 -39.60
CA VAL A 196 -52.84 -25.42 -38.90
C VAL A 196 -52.85 -26.61 -39.88
N VAL A 197 -52.14 -27.70 -39.56
CA VAL A 197 -52.32 -29.02 -40.19
C VAL A 197 -53.08 -29.94 -39.23
N LYS A 198 -54.24 -30.43 -39.69
CA LYS A 198 -55.21 -31.29 -39.00
C LYS A 198 -54.64 -32.63 -38.54
N LYS A 199 -55.08 -33.14 -37.38
CA LYS A 199 -55.33 -34.57 -37.11
C LYS A 199 -56.48 -34.77 -36.11
N GLU A 200 -57.67 -35.00 -36.67
CA GLU A 200 -58.81 -35.75 -36.10
C GLU A 200 -58.42 -37.27 -36.11
N GLU A 201 -58.76 -38.19 -35.20
CA GLU A 201 -59.69 -38.26 -34.06
C GLU A 201 -59.21 -39.26 -32.98
N LEU A 202 -59.98 -39.30 -31.88
CA LEU A 202 -59.89 -40.09 -30.65
C LEU A 202 -60.01 -41.63 -30.78
N LYS A 203 -59.54 -42.32 -29.71
CA LYS A 203 -59.88 -43.71 -29.31
C LYS A 203 -61.39 -44.02 -29.32
N LYS A 204 -61.76 -45.27 -29.66
CA LYS A 204 -62.41 -46.22 -28.72
C LYS A 204 -62.49 -47.66 -29.29
N CYS A 205 -62.33 -48.63 -28.40
CA CYS A 205 -62.34 -50.08 -28.64
C CYS A 205 -63.69 -50.61 -29.17
N LEU A 206 -63.61 -51.61 -30.04
CA LEU A 206 -64.24 -52.93 -29.93
C LEU A 206 -63.45 -53.93 -30.80
#